data_AF-A0A4Q2XX37-F1
#
_entry.id   AF-A0A4Q2XX37-F1
#
_cell.length_a   1.000
_cell.length_b   1.000
_cell.length_c   1.000
_cell.angle_alpha   90.00
_cell.angle_beta   90.00
_cell.angle_gamma   90.00
#
_symmetry.space_group_name_H-M   'P 1'
#
loop_
_entity.id
_entity.type
_entity.pdbx_description
1 polymer ?
#
loop_
_entity_poly.entity_id
_entity_poly.type
_entity_poly.pdbx_seq_one_letter_code
_entity_poly.pdbx_strand_id
1 'polypeptide(L)'
;MATIAVLGTLDSKGEEHAFVADLVRAHGHSPLLIDVGTGADPSVRPDVTRTEVAAAAGLDLDALMARKDRGECVSAMAGAAGVLLAKLAAEKRIEGVISLGGGGGTAISTAAMRALPIGFPKLMVSTLAAGNVAPYLGTK
;
A
#
# COMPACT_ATOMS: atom_id res chain seq x y z
N MET A 1 -15.91 12.96 -8.38
CA MET A 1 -14.65 12.28 -8.75
C MET A 1 -13.94 11.95 -7.46
N ALA A 2 -13.74 10.66 -7.15
CA ALA A 2 -13.06 10.21 -5.94
C ALA A 2 -11.58 9.95 -6.23
N THR A 3 -10.71 10.15 -5.25
CA THR A 3 -9.30 9.78 -5.27
C THR A 3 -9.12 8.42 -4.58
N ILE A 4 -8.57 7.45 -5.31
CA ILE A 4 -8.38 6.08 -4.85
C ILE A 4 -6.89 5.83 -4.66
N ALA A 5 -6.46 5.50 -3.44
CA ALA A 5 -5.11 5.04 -3.19
C ALA A 5 -4.89 3.68 -3.86
N VAL A 6 -3.92 3.59 -4.76
CA VAL A 6 -3.43 2.35 -5.34
C VAL A 6 -2.11 2.04 -4.66
N LEU A 7 -2.17 1.22 -3.60
CA LEU A 7 -1.02 0.91 -2.74
C LEU A 7 -0.33 -0.35 -3.25
N GLY A 8 0.99 -0.34 -3.43
CA GLY A 8 1.67 -1.51 -4.00
C GLY A 8 3.17 -1.58 -3.82
N THR A 9 3.71 -2.79 -3.98
CA THR A 9 5.16 -3.03 -4.10
C THR A 9 5.58 -2.83 -5.56
N LEU A 10 5.89 -1.59 -5.94
CA LEU A 10 6.04 -1.23 -7.36
C LEU A 10 7.36 -1.70 -7.97
N ASP A 11 8.28 -2.16 -7.14
CA ASP A 11 9.53 -2.84 -7.49
C ASP A 11 9.32 -4.21 -8.14
N SER A 12 8.21 -4.88 -7.81
CA SER A 12 7.90 -6.22 -8.34
C SER A 12 6.57 -6.30 -9.08
N LYS A 13 5.64 -5.38 -8.80
CA LYS A 13 4.28 -5.39 -9.32
C LYS A 13 3.82 -4.03 -9.87
N GLY A 14 4.75 -3.21 -10.35
CA GLY A 14 4.42 -1.86 -10.79
C GLY A 14 3.47 -1.83 -11.98
N GLU A 15 3.68 -2.69 -12.99
CA GLU A 15 2.80 -2.78 -14.16
C GLU A 15 1.37 -3.18 -13.78
N GLU A 16 1.19 -4.15 -12.86
CA GLU A 16 -0.13 -4.55 -12.41
C GLU A 16 -0.83 -3.43 -11.60
N HIS A 17 -0.09 -2.66 -10.80
CA HIS A 17 -0.65 -1.51 -10.10
C HIS A 17 -0.97 -0.35 -11.06
N ALA A 18 -0.17 -0.14 -12.10
CA ALA A 18 -0.47 0.82 -13.16
C ALA A 18 -1.74 0.42 -13.92
N PHE A 19 -1.90 -0.87 -14.23
CA PHE A 19 -3.14 -1.40 -14.82
C PHE A 19 -4.37 -1.12 -13.94
N VAL A 20 -4.27 -1.32 -12.62
CA VAL A 20 -5.35 -0.95 -11.70
C VAL A 20 -5.59 0.56 -11.67
N ALA A 21 -4.54 1.37 -11.69
CA ALA A 21 -4.67 2.82 -11.78
C ALA A 21 -5.41 3.26 -13.05
N ASP A 22 -5.15 2.61 -14.19
CA ASP A 22 -5.87 2.87 -15.44
C ASP A 22 -7.33 2.45 -15.37
N LEU A 23 -7.66 1.34 -14.71
CA LEU A 23 -9.06 0.98 -14.44
C LEU A 23 -9.77 2.02 -13.56
N VAL A 24 -9.10 2.54 -12.53
CA VAL A 24 -9.64 3.64 -11.69
C VAL A 24 -9.93 4.88 -12.56
N ARG A 25 -9.01 5.25 -13.45
CA ARG A 25 -9.20 6.37 -14.40
C ARG A 25 -10.37 6.12 -15.35
N ALA A 26 -10.46 4.92 -15.92
CA ALA A 26 -11.53 4.54 -16.85
C ALA A 26 -12.93 4.62 -16.23
N HIS A 27 -13.04 4.47 -14.90
CA HIS A 27 -14.29 4.61 -14.15
C HIS A 27 -14.54 6.05 -13.64
N GLY A 28 -13.79 7.05 -14.10
CA GLY A 28 -14.01 8.46 -13.75
C GLY A 28 -13.52 8.85 -12.35
N HIS A 29 -12.49 8.16 -11.85
CA HIS A 29 -11.85 8.43 -10.57
C HIS A 29 -10.35 8.73 -10.76
N SER A 30 -9.72 9.31 -9.74
CA SER A 30 -8.30 9.67 -9.75
C SER A 30 -7.49 8.64 -8.95
N PRO A 31 -6.58 7.87 -9.55
CA PRO A 31 -5.67 7.04 -8.78
C PRO A 31 -4.57 7.89 -8.13
N LEU A 32 -4.19 7.52 -6.91
CA LEU A 32 -2.98 8.00 -6.23
C LEU A 32 -2.07 6.78 -6.02
N LEU A 33 -1.00 6.66 -6.80
CA LEU A 33 -0.11 5.50 -6.78
C LEU A 33 0.94 5.62 -5.67
N ILE A 34 0.93 4.69 -4.72
CA ILE A 34 1.77 4.73 -3.51
C ILE A 34 2.68 3.50 -3.49
N ASP A 35 3.99 3.73 -3.48
CA ASP A 35 5.00 2.66 -3.42
C ASP A 35 5.32 2.24 -1.98
N VAL A 36 5.22 0.95 -1.71
CA VAL A 36 5.63 0.29 -0.46
C VAL A 36 6.64 -0.82 -0.70
N GLY A 37 7.27 -0.84 -1.87
CA GLY A 37 8.35 -1.76 -2.23
C GLY A 37 9.56 -1.63 -1.31
N THR A 38 10.21 -2.76 -1.05
CA THR A 38 11.44 -2.85 -0.22
C THR A 38 12.61 -3.52 -0.97
N GLY A 39 12.44 -3.79 -2.26
CA GLY A 39 13.45 -4.34 -3.15
C GLY A 39 14.04 -3.29 -4.09
N ALA A 40 14.06 -3.63 -5.38
CA ALA A 40 14.63 -2.80 -6.44
C ALA A 40 13.85 -1.48 -6.66
N ASP A 41 14.31 -0.65 -7.58
CA ASP A 41 13.60 0.57 -7.96
C ASP A 41 12.20 0.26 -8.53
N PRO A 42 11.22 1.16 -8.36
CA PRO A 42 9.88 0.92 -8.84
C PRO A 42 9.85 0.90 -10.37
N SER A 43 9.16 -0.09 -10.94
CA SER A 43 9.02 -0.25 -12.40
C SER A 43 8.08 0.78 -13.04
N VAL A 44 7.30 1.50 -12.23
CA VAL A 44 6.42 2.59 -12.64
C VAL A 44 6.62 3.77 -11.69
N ARG A 45 6.46 5.00 -12.18
CA ARG A 45 6.64 6.20 -11.35
C ARG A 45 5.50 6.32 -10.32
N PRO A 46 5.77 6.25 -9.01
CA PRO A 46 4.76 6.50 -8.01
C PRO A 46 4.42 8.00 -7.91
N ASP A 47 3.23 8.30 -7.39
CA ASP A 47 2.87 9.65 -6.94
C ASP A 47 3.37 9.90 -5.51
N VAL A 48 3.45 8.84 -4.69
CA VAL A 48 4.08 8.84 -3.37
C VAL A 48 5.13 7.74 -3.30
N THR A 49 6.38 8.14 -3.16
CA THR A 49 7.53 7.23 -3.11
C THR A 49 7.60 6.44 -1.81
N ARG A 50 8.29 5.29 -1.82
CA ARG A 50 8.56 4.49 -0.62
C ARG A 50 9.28 5.28 0.48
N THR A 51 10.13 6.23 0.09
CA THR A 51 10.85 7.11 1.02
C THR A 51 9.89 8.09 1.70
N GLU A 52 8.95 8.67 0.97
CA GLU A 52 7.88 9.50 1.55
C GLU A 52 6.96 8.70 2.48
N VAL A 53 6.65 7.44 2.11
CA VAL A 53 5.91 6.53 3.00
C VAL A 53 6.67 6.31 4.30
N ALA A 54 7.95 5.94 4.25
CA ALA A 54 8.78 5.72 5.43
C ALA A 54 8.89 6.99 6.30
N ALA A 55 9.10 8.15 5.67
CA ALA A 55 9.20 9.43 6.35
C ALA A 55 7.89 9.81 7.09
N ALA A 56 6.72 9.39 6.60
CA ALA A 56 5.45 9.62 7.28
C ALA A 56 5.38 8.99 8.67
N ALA A 57 6.17 7.96 8.94
CA ALA A 57 6.33 7.32 10.25
C ALA A 57 7.67 7.62 10.94
N GLY A 58 8.45 8.59 10.42
CA GLY A 58 9.75 8.95 10.98
C GLY A 58 10.81 7.87 10.81
N LEU A 59 10.68 7.00 9.80
CA LEU A 59 11.63 5.94 9.52
C LEU A 59 12.71 6.39 8.54
N ASP A 60 13.95 5.96 8.81
CA ASP A 60 15.05 6.00 7.85
C ASP A 60 15.04 4.71 7.01
N LEU A 61 14.55 4.84 5.77
CA LEU A 61 14.41 3.69 4.87
C LEU A 61 15.76 3.11 4.45
N ASP A 62 16.77 3.95 4.25
CA ASP A 62 18.10 3.50 3.80
C ASP A 62 18.77 2.69 4.92
N ALA A 63 18.69 3.16 6.17
CA ALA A 63 19.17 2.42 7.33
C ALA A 63 18.45 1.08 7.51
N LEU A 64 17.14 1.04 7.25
CA LEU A 64 16.34 -0.18 7.33
C LEU A 64 16.75 -1.20 6.25
N MET A 65 16.88 -0.74 5.00
CA MET A 65 17.27 -1.59 3.86
C MET A 65 18.71 -2.10 4.00
N ALA A 66 19.62 -1.31 4.59
CA ALA A 66 21.01 -1.70 4.83
C ALA A 66 21.15 -2.93 5.72
N ARG A 67 20.17 -3.19 6.60
CA ARG A 67 20.16 -4.36 7.50
C ARG A 67 19.84 -5.68 6.79
N LYS A 68 19.31 -5.62 5.57
CA LYS A 68 18.96 -6.78 4.72
C LYS A 68 18.01 -7.80 5.38
N ASP A 69 17.26 -7.37 6.39
CA ASP A 69 16.18 -8.16 6.97
C ASP A 69 14.86 -7.82 6.26
N ARG A 70 14.42 -8.74 5.41
CA ARG A 70 13.19 -8.58 4.64
C ARG A 70 11.95 -8.50 5.55
N GLY A 71 11.91 -9.28 6.64
CA GLY A 71 10.76 -9.32 7.54
C GLY A 71 10.61 -8.01 8.30
N GLU A 72 11.73 -7.44 8.73
CA GLU A 72 11.77 -6.13 9.36
C GLU A 72 11.34 -5.02 8.39
N CYS A 73 11.86 -5.02 7.16
CA CYS A 73 11.48 -4.06 6.13
C CYS A 73 9.97 -4.09 5.85
N VAL A 74 9.41 -5.29 5.67
CA VAL A 74 7.98 -5.51 5.48
C VAL A 74 7.17 -4.96 6.65
N SER A 75 7.57 -5.25 7.88
CA SER A 75 6.85 -4.83 9.08
C SER A 75 6.88 -3.32 9.27
N ALA A 76 8.03 -2.68 9.06
CA ALA A 76 8.16 -1.23 9.21
C ALA A 76 7.38 -0.48 8.11
N MET A 77 7.48 -0.93 6.85
CA MET A 77 6.73 -0.33 5.74
C MET A 77 5.23 -0.53 5.87
N ALA A 78 4.77 -1.66 6.43
CA ALA A 78 3.36 -1.88 6.75
C ALA A 78 2.83 -0.83 7.75
N GLY A 79 3.60 -0.55 8.81
CA GLY A 79 3.27 0.48 9.78
C GLY A 79 3.27 1.89 9.15
N ALA A 80 4.32 2.20 8.38
CA ALA A 80 4.47 3.49 7.73
C ALA A 80 3.37 3.79 6.71
N ALA A 81 3.01 2.80 5.89
CA ALA A 81 1.89 2.88 4.97
C ALA A 81 0.56 3.10 5.71
N GLY A 82 0.36 2.45 6.87
CA GLY A 82 -0.82 2.67 7.71
C GLY A 82 -0.93 4.12 8.21
N VAL A 83 0.18 4.69 8.69
CA VAL A 83 0.23 6.10 9.12
C VAL A 83 -0.10 7.05 7.96
N LEU A 84 0.51 6.82 6.79
CA LEU A 84 0.25 7.63 5.61
C LEU A 84 -1.22 7.54 5.18
N LEU A 85 -1.79 6.34 5.06
CA LEU A 85 -3.18 6.17 4.66
C LEU A 85 -4.15 6.82 5.65
N ALA A 86 -3.92 6.67 6.96
CA ALA A 86 -4.74 7.31 7.98
C ALA A 86 -4.70 8.84 7.85
N LYS A 87 -3.51 9.42 7.61
CA LYS A 87 -3.34 10.86 7.36
C LYS A 87 -4.09 11.30 6.11
N LEU A 88 -3.88 10.63 4.97
CA LEU A 88 -4.54 10.96 3.70
C LEU A 88 -6.07 10.89 3.81
N ALA A 89 -6.60 9.87 4.50
CA ALA A 89 -8.05 9.74 4.73
C ALA A 89 -8.59 10.85 5.64
N ALA A 90 -7.89 11.19 6.73
CA ALA A 90 -8.29 12.28 7.63
C ALA A 90 -8.29 13.65 6.93
N GLU A 91 -7.34 13.87 6.02
CA GLU A 91 -7.24 15.06 5.17
C GLU A 91 -8.24 15.05 3.99
N LYS A 92 -9.07 14.01 3.85
CA LYS A 92 -9.99 13.80 2.71
C LYS A 92 -9.27 13.88 1.36
N ARG A 93 -8.05 13.35 1.30
CA ARG A 93 -7.24 13.25 0.08
C ARG A 93 -7.43 11.92 -0.64
N ILE A 94 -8.04 10.94 0.02
CA ILE A 94 -8.44 9.65 -0.54
C ILE A 94 -9.80 9.26 0.00
N GLU A 95 -10.61 8.60 -0.82
CA GLU A 95 -11.94 8.09 -0.48
C GLU A 95 -12.03 6.55 -0.56
N GLY A 96 -10.95 5.88 -0.98
CA GLY A 96 -10.85 4.44 -1.03
C GLY A 96 -9.40 3.98 -1.20
N VAL A 97 -9.15 2.70 -0.90
CA VAL A 97 -7.84 2.08 -1.14
C VAL A 97 -8.00 0.71 -1.80
N ILE A 98 -7.18 0.45 -2.80
CA ILE A 98 -7.07 -0.83 -3.51
C ILE A 98 -5.60 -1.26 -3.59
N SER A 99 -5.37 -2.57 -3.50
CA SER A 99 -4.04 -3.17 -3.69
C SER A 99 -4.16 -4.58 -4.27
N LEU A 100 -3.04 -5.10 -4.78
CA LEU A 100 -2.91 -6.47 -5.25
C LEU A 100 -1.56 -7.06 -4.86
N GLY A 101 -1.50 -8.37 -4.65
CA GLY A 101 -0.22 -9.02 -4.35
C GLY A 101 -0.31 -10.48 -3.90
N GLY A 102 0.88 -11.08 -3.80
CA GLY A 102 1.11 -12.32 -3.07
C GLY A 102 1.31 -12.07 -1.58
N GLY A 103 1.89 -13.03 -0.85
CA GLY A 103 1.95 -12.95 0.62
C GLY A 103 2.56 -11.68 1.20
N GLY A 104 3.69 -11.19 0.67
CA GLY A 104 4.31 -9.94 1.13
C GLY A 104 3.44 -8.71 0.87
N GLY A 105 2.92 -8.56 -0.37
CA GLY A 105 2.04 -7.46 -0.73
C GLY A 105 0.74 -7.47 0.07
N THR A 106 0.11 -8.64 0.24
CA THR A 106 -1.08 -8.81 1.08
C THR A 106 -0.78 -8.43 2.52
N ALA A 107 0.33 -8.88 3.10
CA ALA A 107 0.69 -8.56 4.48
C ALA A 107 0.87 -7.05 4.70
N ILE A 108 1.64 -6.38 3.83
CA ILE A 108 1.89 -4.93 3.92
C ILE A 108 0.57 -4.15 3.75
N SER A 109 -0.12 -4.41 2.65
CA SER A 109 -1.28 -3.61 2.24
C SER A 109 -2.45 -3.79 3.20
N THR A 110 -2.75 -5.03 3.63
CA THR A 110 -3.86 -5.24 4.57
C THR A 110 -3.55 -4.71 5.96
N ALA A 111 -2.30 -4.77 6.42
CA ALA A 111 -1.89 -4.10 7.65
C ALA A 111 -2.09 -2.58 7.58
N ALA A 112 -1.70 -1.94 6.47
CA ALA A 112 -1.92 -0.52 6.25
C ALA A 112 -3.43 -0.17 6.19
N MET A 113 -4.22 -0.98 5.47
CA MET A 113 -5.67 -0.81 5.34
C MET A 113 -6.39 -0.86 6.69
N ARG A 114 -5.91 -1.66 7.65
CA ARG A 114 -6.49 -1.71 9.02
C ARG A 114 -6.28 -0.42 9.83
N ALA A 115 -5.42 0.51 9.38
CA ALA A 115 -5.33 1.83 10.01
C ALA A 115 -6.55 2.71 9.68
N LEU A 116 -7.27 2.42 8.61
CA LEU A 116 -8.45 3.18 8.17
C LEU A 116 -9.71 2.82 9.00
N PRO A 117 -10.70 3.72 9.07
CA PRO A 117 -11.92 3.47 9.82
C PRO A 117 -12.80 2.38 9.17
N ILE A 118 -13.67 1.78 9.99
CA ILE A 118 -14.76 0.93 9.50
C ILE A 118 -15.69 1.77 8.60
N GLY A 119 -16.17 1.18 7.51
CA GLY A 119 -16.95 1.88 6.49
C GLY A 119 -16.11 2.57 5.41
N PHE A 120 -14.81 2.81 5.64
CA PHE A 120 -13.91 3.26 4.57
C PHE A 120 -13.70 2.13 3.54
N PRO A 121 -13.91 2.36 2.23
CA PRO A 121 -13.72 1.35 1.20
C PRO A 121 -12.28 0.84 1.12
N LYS A 122 -12.08 -0.47 1.32
CA LYS A 122 -10.79 -1.15 1.30
C LYS A 122 -10.91 -2.44 0.47
N LEU A 123 -10.04 -2.63 -0.52
CA LEU A 123 -10.04 -3.84 -1.35
C LEU A 123 -8.63 -4.40 -1.54
N MET A 124 -8.47 -5.71 -1.33
CA MET A 124 -7.22 -6.42 -1.54
C MET A 124 -7.42 -7.60 -2.50
N VAL A 125 -6.77 -7.56 -3.67
CA VAL A 125 -6.68 -8.70 -4.59
C VAL A 125 -5.49 -9.58 -4.16
N SER A 126 -5.78 -10.66 -3.44
CA SER A 126 -4.76 -11.48 -2.78
C SER A 126 -4.73 -12.91 -3.31
N THR A 127 -3.54 -13.43 -3.59
CA THR A 127 -3.36 -14.88 -3.88
C THR A 127 -3.56 -15.75 -2.63
N LEU A 128 -3.64 -15.14 -1.45
CA LEU A 128 -3.88 -15.81 -0.16
C LEU A 128 -5.33 -15.70 0.32
N ALA A 129 -6.24 -15.17 -0.50
CA ALA A 129 -7.64 -15.00 -0.13
C ALA A 129 -8.35 -16.34 0.13
N ALA A 130 -7.95 -17.42 -0.57
CA ALA A 130 -8.47 -18.77 -0.39
C ALA A 130 -7.69 -19.53 0.71
N GLY A 131 -7.71 -19.00 1.94
CA GLY A 131 -6.98 -19.59 3.07
C GLY A 131 -7.37 -18.96 4.41
N ASN A 132 -6.50 -19.08 5.42
CA ASN A 132 -6.70 -18.37 6.69
C ASN A 132 -6.43 -16.87 6.50
N VAL A 133 -7.50 -16.08 6.49
CA VAL A 133 -7.44 -14.63 6.29
C VAL A 133 -7.47 -13.80 7.58
N ALA A 134 -7.64 -14.44 8.74
CA ALA A 134 -7.75 -13.74 10.02
C ALA A 134 -6.56 -12.79 10.30
N PRO A 135 -5.28 -13.13 10.00
CA PRO A 135 -4.15 -12.22 10.21
C PRO A 135 -4.17 -10.97 9.31
N TYR A 136 -4.87 -11.04 8.17
CA TYR A 136 -4.94 -9.94 7.20
C TYR A 136 -6.11 -8.99 7.48
N LEU A 137 -7.27 -9.52 7.88
CA LEU A 137 -8.45 -8.70 8.19
C LEU A 137 -8.43 -8.18 9.63
N GLY A 138 -7.98 -9.00 10.59
CA GLY A 138 -8.17 -8.70 12.00
C GLY A 138 -9.66 -8.51 12.31
N THR A 139 -10.02 -7.34 12.83
CA THR A 139 -11.41 -6.95 13.15
C THR A 139 -11.95 -5.83 12.25
N LYS A 140 -11.31 -5.56 11.10
CA LYS A 140 -11.55 -4.37 10.26
C LYS A 140 -11.66 -4.66 8.78
#